data_AF-A0A9W8RKV4-F1
#
_entry.id   AF-A0A9W8RKV4-F1
#
_cell.length_a   1.000
_cell.length_b   1.000
_cell.length_c   1.000
_cell.angle_alpha   90.00
_cell.angle_beta   90.00
_cell.angle_gamma   90.00
#
_symmetry.space_group_name_H-M   'P 1'
#
loop_
_entity.id
_entity.type
_entity.pdbx_description
1 polymer ?
#
loop_
_entity_poly.entity_id
_entity_poly.type
_entity_poly.pdbx_seq_one_letter_code
_entity_poly.pdbx_strand_id
1 'polypeptide(L)'
;MYKGYKRRNAKLDHLDNNPPLYLKTTKIPLANDDFSTLHDGKAIQEVYSYLFDKWNTLNAVIDARRIHHKHFYSLNFDYGHQAYIDKLISQRHIVKLAMERAAKRVTQVLFEKEKWYGWVRDVQDEEEANRDKEQKKLKQEAALLKRHMKQLEARLNRMRQKEEQKRQDAFLEDAYRERMAMSEDETDDEAWDPIEDLEDDKWNRYIDLIKHFLWMDLSDLANDDPTSTDPPSSTEAPVPAEEPKALSRRNKKKRKAAASSSSSSARRDSIGGDEMALVGQMKLLAMQRKGQHDSEPDLKEPDKNNIETEEEMRKRLSQGVKKNLDSIAGMQLVGTLENPHETWDRTAPMSDDEVDSLIHDIREIKLLLFCRLILSQASLLPDALRANSVEEFLNDREVAKTDLRDLCLKIAEPTLQGIRDACADFARGDKADEELPSDDDDDDDETLEELLKGDRRYHHLNTHDWFGEKVLKEGSWGRWKKKIKKAKPLRTKVTICGKSIWNHASESAMSRDGWLQFSVMAKDCDLKHAIQLCRN
;
A
#
# COMPACT_ATOMS: atom_id res chain seq x y z
N MET A 1 7.21 -72.17 -32.55
CA MET A 1 6.34 -71.77 -33.69
C MET A 1 4.86 -71.69 -33.29
N TYR A 2 4.20 -72.81 -32.94
CA TYR A 2 2.75 -72.86 -32.63
C TYR A 2 2.28 -71.89 -31.52
N LYS A 3 3.03 -71.78 -30.40
CA LYS A 3 2.74 -70.80 -29.33
C LYS A 3 2.74 -69.35 -29.85
N GLY A 4 3.61 -69.01 -30.80
CA GLY A 4 3.69 -67.69 -31.40
C GLY A 4 2.52 -67.37 -32.33
N TYR A 5 2.04 -68.38 -33.07
CA TYR A 5 0.82 -68.28 -33.89
C TYR A 5 -0.41 -67.99 -33.00
N LYS A 6 -0.62 -68.78 -31.94
CA LYS A 6 -1.75 -68.58 -31.01
C LYS A 6 -1.71 -67.22 -30.33
N ARG A 7 -0.53 -66.75 -29.89
CA ARG A 7 -0.36 -65.43 -29.27
C ARG A 7 -0.72 -64.28 -30.24
N ARG A 8 -0.32 -64.37 -31.51
CA ARG A 8 -0.63 -63.33 -32.51
C ARG A 8 -2.12 -63.28 -32.84
N ASN A 9 -2.79 -64.43 -32.94
CA ASN A 9 -4.24 -64.47 -33.10
C ASN A 9 -4.95 -63.87 -31.88
N ALA A 10 -4.55 -64.24 -30.67
CA ALA A 10 -5.11 -63.66 -29.45
C ALA A 10 -4.91 -62.14 -29.37
N LYS A 11 -3.79 -61.62 -29.90
CA LYS A 11 -3.56 -60.17 -30.01
C LYS A 11 -4.52 -59.52 -31.01
N LEU A 12 -4.80 -60.17 -32.15
CA LEU A 12 -5.79 -59.69 -33.11
C LEU A 12 -7.19 -59.68 -32.50
N ASP A 13 -7.58 -60.77 -31.83
CA ASP A 13 -8.87 -60.89 -31.14
C ASP A 13 -9.01 -59.81 -30.05
N HIS A 14 -7.95 -59.52 -29.31
CA HIS A 14 -7.93 -58.44 -28.32
C HIS A 14 -8.16 -57.06 -28.95
N LEU A 15 -7.57 -56.79 -30.11
CA LEU A 15 -7.79 -55.52 -30.83
C LEU A 15 -9.21 -55.43 -31.40
N ASP A 16 -9.79 -56.54 -31.86
CA ASP A 16 -11.18 -56.58 -32.33
C ASP A 16 -12.20 -56.36 -31.19
N ASN A 17 -11.88 -56.82 -29.98
CA ASN A 17 -12.72 -56.63 -28.79
C ASN A 17 -12.59 -55.22 -28.17
N ASN A 18 -11.49 -54.51 -28.44
CA ASN A 18 -11.21 -53.19 -27.87
C ASN A 18 -11.02 -52.10 -28.94
N PRO A 19 -12.05 -51.78 -29.75
CA PRO A 19 -11.97 -50.64 -30.65
C PRO A 19 -12.04 -49.30 -29.89
N PRO A 20 -11.43 -48.23 -30.44
CA PRO A 20 -11.59 -46.85 -29.98
C PRO A 20 -13.05 -46.43 -29.89
N LEU A 21 -13.36 -45.47 -29.01
CA LEU A 21 -14.74 -45.00 -28.75
C LEU A 21 -15.48 -44.58 -30.03
N TYR A 22 -14.78 -43.90 -30.93
CA TYR A 22 -15.32 -43.50 -32.23
C TYR A 22 -15.78 -44.72 -33.04
N LEU A 23 -14.90 -45.72 -33.24
CA LEU A 23 -15.20 -46.93 -34.01
C LEU A 23 -16.26 -47.83 -33.35
N LYS A 24 -16.47 -47.72 -32.03
CA LYS A 24 -17.59 -48.38 -31.33
C LYS A 24 -18.94 -47.74 -31.62
N THR A 25 -18.94 -46.43 -31.83
CA THR A 25 -20.16 -45.62 -31.91
C THR A 25 -20.61 -45.42 -33.36
N THR A 26 -19.66 -45.44 -34.31
CA THR A 26 -19.98 -45.25 -35.72
C THR A 26 -20.76 -46.42 -36.31
N LYS A 27 -21.82 -46.09 -37.05
CA LYS A 27 -22.61 -47.07 -37.82
C LYS A 27 -22.06 -47.29 -39.25
N ILE A 28 -21.04 -46.53 -39.63
CA ILE A 28 -20.45 -46.55 -40.97
C ILE A 28 -19.43 -47.69 -41.03
N PRO A 29 -19.50 -48.59 -42.02
CA PRO A 29 -18.47 -49.60 -42.21
C PRO A 29 -17.10 -48.96 -42.42
N LEU A 30 -16.06 -49.52 -41.80
CA LEU A 30 -14.68 -49.00 -41.88
C LEU A 30 -14.18 -48.82 -43.33
N ALA A 31 -14.68 -49.62 -44.27
CA ALA A 31 -14.35 -49.51 -45.69
C ALA A 31 -14.83 -48.20 -46.35
N ASN A 32 -15.85 -47.55 -45.78
CA ASN A 32 -16.50 -46.35 -46.33
C ASN A 32 -16.37 -45.12 -45.40
N ASP A 33 -15.70 -45.25 -44.26
CA ASP A 33 -15.50 -44.12 -43.35
C ASP A 33 -14.34 -43.23 -43.81
N ASP A 34 -14.62 -41.94 -43.96
CA ASP A 34 -13.66 -40.88 -44.32
C ASP A 34 -13.24 -40.04 -43.10
N PHE A 35 -13.76 -40.34 -41.91
CA PHE A 35 -13.44 -39.68 -40.63
C PHE A 35 -13.72 -38.16 -40.61
N SER A 36 -14.58 -37.67 -41.50
CA SER A 36 -14.89 -36.24 -41.66
C SER A 36 -15.53 -35.63 -40.41
N THR A 37 -16.27 -36.43 -39.64
CA THR A 37 -16.93 -35.99 -38.39
C THR A 37 -15.96 -35.75 -37.23
N LEU A 38 -14.70 -36.21 -37.35
CA LEU A 38 -13.69 -35.97 -36.34
C LEU A 38 -12.97 -34.64 -36.64
N HIS A 39 -13.02 -33.72 -35.68
CA HIS A 39 -12.29 -32.45 -35.71
C HIS A 39 -11.21 -32.37 -34.61
N ASP A 40 -11.30 -33.22 -33.58
CA ASP A 40 -10.29 -33.29 -32.55
C ASP A 40 -9.08 -34.10 -33.01
N GLY A 41 -7.91 -33.48 -32.98
CA GLY A 41 -6.65 -34.09 -33.40
C GLY A 41 -6.27 -35.31 -32.55
N LYS A 42 -6.61 -35.33 -31.26
CA LYS A 42 -6.31 -36.46 -30.37
C LYS A 42 -7.16 -37.69 -30.70
N ALA A 43 -8.46 -37.49 -30.88
CA ALA A 43 -9.37 -38.56 -31.29
C ALA A 43 -8.99 -39.19 -32.64
N ILE A 44 -8.58 -38.39 -33.63
CA ILE A 44 -8.12 -38.91 -34.94
C ILE A 44 -6.81 -39.69 -34.78
N GLN A 45 -5.88 -39.20 -33.94
CA GLN A 45 -4.60 -39.86 -33.68
C GLN A 45 -4.79 -41.22 -32.98
N GLU A 46 -5.75 -41.32 -32.06
CA GLU A 46 -6.11 -42.58 -31.38
C GLU A 46 -6.68 -43.61 -32.38
N VAL A 47 -7.54 -43.17 -33.29
CA VAL A 47 -8.06 -44.03 -34.36
C VAL A 47 -6.93 -44.47 -35.30
N TYR A 48 -6.03 -43.56 -35.68
CA TYR A 48 -4.89 -43.87 -36.53
C TYR A 48 -3.93 -44.88 -35.87
N SER A 49 -3.59 -44.69 -34.60
CA SER A 49 -2.70 -45.60 -33.86
C SER A 49 -3.30 -47.00 -33.73
N TYR A 50 -4.60 -47.09 -33.40
CA TYR A 50 -5.33 -48.36 -33.38
C TYR A 50 -5.32 -49.06 -34.73
N LEU A 51 -5.60 -48.34 -35.83
CA LEU A 51 -5.59 -48.91 -37.18
C LEU A 51 -4.19 -49.36 -37.60
N PHE A 52 -3.15 -48.61 -37.21
CA PHE A 52 -1.75 -48.98 -37.45
C PHE A 52 -1.36 -50.26 -36.70
N ASP A 53 -1.71 -50.36 -35.42
CA ASP A 53 -1.46 -51.55 -34.60
C ASP A 53 -2.23 -52.78 -35.12
N LYS A 54 -3.47 -52.56 -35.56
CA LYS A 54 -4.30 -53.59 -36.21
C LYS A 54 -3.71 -54.04 -37.53
N TRP A 55 -3.24 -53.13 -38.36
CA TRP A 55 -2.58 -53.44 -39.64
C TRP A 55 -1.29 -54.26 -39.43
N ASN A 56 -0.44 -53.85 -38.49
CA ASN A 56 0.78 -54.58 -38.12
C ASN A 56 0.46 -55.98 -37.57
N THR A 57 -0.54 -56.09 -36.71
CA THR A 57 -0.97 -57.37 -36.14
C THR A 57 -1.55 -58.30 -37.21
N LEU A 58 -2.34 -57.77 -38.15
CA LEU A 58 -2.86 -58.52 -39.30
C LEU A 58 -1.72 -59.05 -40.18
N ASN A 59 -0.70 -58.25 -40.50
CA ASN A 59 0.49 -58.72 -41.22
C ASN A 59 1.15 -59.90 -40.49
N ALA A 60 1.42 -59.73 -39.19
CA ALA A 60 2.09 -60.73 -38.39
C ALA A 60 1.28 -62.04 -38.24
N VAL A 61 -0.06 -61.95 -38.24
CA VAL A 61 -0.99 -63.10 -38.21
C VAL A 61 -1.05 -63.81 -39.56
N ILE A 62 -1.14 -63.07 -40.68
CA ILE A 62 -1.13 -63.63 -42.03
C ILE A 62 0.17 -64.43 -42.24
N ASP A 63 1.31 -63.86 -41.90
CA ASP A 63 2.61 -64.54 -42.01
C ASP A 63 2.70 -65.75 -41.07
N ALA A 64 2.22 -65.62 -39.83
CA ALA A 64 2.12 -66.75 -38.91
C ALA A 64 1.35 -67.91 -39.52
N ARG A 65 0.22 -67.60 -40.16
CA ARG A 65 -0.72 -68.57 -40.68
C ARG A 65 -0.24 -69.22 -41.96
N ARG A 66 0.45 -68.48 -42.84
CA ARG A 66 1.16 -69.02 -44.00
C ARG A 66 2.24 -70.01 -43.60
N ILE A 67 3.07 -69.64 -42.62
CA ILE A 67 4.11 -70.52 -42.06
C ILE A 67 3.47 -71.74 -41.40
N HIS A 68 2.44 -71.55 -40.58
CA HIS A 68 1.71 -72.65 -39.94
C HIS A 68 1.10 -73.60 -40.99
N HIS A 69 0.47 -73.08 -42.04
CA HIS A 69 -0.09 -73.90 -43.11
C HIS A 69 1.00 -74.72 -43.81
N LYS A 70 2.12 -74.09 -44.20
CA LYS A 70 3.25 -74.74 -44.88
C LYS A 70 3.93 -75.83 -44.05
N HIS A 71 4.01 -75.69 -42.73
CA HIS A 71 4.73 -76.63 -41.86
C HIS A 71 3.88 -77.75 -41.28
N PHE A 72 2.57 -77.52 -41.07
CA PHE A 72 1.70 -78.50 -40.39
C PHE A 72 0.80 -79.28 -41.35
N TYR A 73 0.69 -78.87 -42.62
CA TYR A 73 -0.09 -79.58 -43.63
C TYR A 73 0.83 -80.05 -44.76
N SER A 74 1.00 -81.36 -44.89
CA SER A 74 1.87 -82.02 -45.88
C SER A 74 1.14 -82.41 -47.18
N LEU A 75 -0.19 -82.28 -47.22
CA LEU A 75 -1.03 -82.57 -48.40
C LEU A 75 -1.92 -81.37 -48.74
N ASN A 76 -2.25 -81.21 -50.02
CA ASN A 76 -3.12 -80.19 -50.62
C ASN A 76 -4.58 -80.15 -50.09
N PHE A 77 -4.89 -80.81 -48.97
CA PHE A 77 -6.18 -80.70 -48.31
C PHE A 77 -6.22 -79.41 -47.49
N ASP A 78 -6.63 -78.32 -48.16
CA ASP A 78 -6.88 -77.04 -47.52
C ASP A 78 -8.23 -77.08 -46.80
N TYR A 79 -8.22 -77.27 -45.48
CA TYR A 79 -9.40 -77.20 -44.60
C TYR A 79 -9.94 -75.76 -44.46
N GLY A 80 -10.03 -75.00 -45.57
CA GLY A 80 -10.46 -73.60 -45.62
C GLY A 80 -9.44 -72.59 -45.08
N HIS A 81 -8.15 -72.95 -44.94
CA HIS A 81 -7.13 -72.00 -44.49
C HIS A 81 -6.85 -70.92 -45.53
N GLN A 82 -6.87 -71.24 -46.82
CA GLN A 82 -6.64 -70.24 -47.87
C GLN A 82 -7.76 -69.19 -47.88
N ALA A 83 -9.02 -69.63 -47.83
CA ALA A 83 -10.18 -68.73 -47.74
C ALA A 83 -10.10 -67.80 -46.50
N TYR A 84 -9.62 -68.31 -45.37
CA TYR A 84 -9.41 -67.48 -44.18
C TYR A 84 -8.24 -66.51 -44.34
N ILE A 85 -7.13 -66.94 -44.95
CA ILE A 85 -6.00 -66.05 -45.26
C ILE A 85 -6.44 -64.93 -46.21
N ASP A 86 -7.25 -65.24 -47.22
CA ASP A 86 -7.78 -64.25 -48.16
C ASP A 86 -8.71 -63.25 -47.46
N LYS A 87 -9.52 -63.71 -46.48
CA LYS A 87 -10.30 -62.84 -45.59
C LYS A 87 -9.40 -61.90 -44.76
N LEU A 88 -8.31 -62.40 -44.20
CA LEU A 88 -7.37 -61.54 -43.45
C LEU A 88 -6.66 -60.53 -44.37
N ILE A 89 -6.33 -60.93 -45.60
CA ILE A 89 -5.72 -60.06 -46.60
C ILE A 89 -6.70 -58.94 -47.00
N SER A 90 -7.98 -59.24 -47.20
CA SER A 90 -9.00 -58.24 -47.50
C SER A 90 -9.22 -57.29 -46.33
N GLN A 91 -9.31 -57.80 -45.10
CA GLN A 91 -9.39 -56.98 -43.89
C GLN A 91 -8.17 -56.06 -43.74
N ARG A 92 -6.96 -56.58 -43.99
CA ARG A 92 -5.73 -55.78 -43.98
C ARG A 92 -5.79 -54.65 -45.00
N HIS A 93 -6.30 -54.92 -46.20
CA HIS A 93 -6.44 -53.89 -47.23
C HIS A 93 -7.43 -52.80 -46.81
N ILE A 94 -8.59 -53.18 -46.25
CA ILE A 94 -9.58 -52.24 -45.71
C ILE A 94 -8.98 -51.37 -44.60
N VAL A 95 -8.28 -51.97 -43.64
CA VAL A 95 -7.61 -51.25 -42.54
C VAL A 95 -6.55 -50.30 -43.08
N LYS A 96 -5.78 -50.71 -44.10
CA LYS A 96 -4.77 -49.84 -44.74
C LYS A 96 -5.42 -48.60 -45.39
N LEU A 97 -6.49 -48.79 -46.16
CA LEU A 97 -7.20 -47.68 -46.80
C LEU A 97 -7.82 -46.73 -45.76
N ALA A 98 -8.43 -47.28 -44.71
CA ALA A 98 -8.96 -46.49 -43.61
C ALA A 98 -7.86 -45.70 -42.89
N MET A 99 -6.69 -46.30 -42.66
CA MET A 99 -5.53 -45.63 -42.07
C MET A 99 -5.02 -44.49 -42.95
N GLU A 100 -4.96 -44.67 -44.28
CA GLU A 100 -4.58 -43.60 -45.22
C GLU A 100 -5.58 -42.43 -45.20
N ARG A 101 -6.88 -42.71 -45.08
CA ARG A 101 -7.92 -41.66 -44.93
C ARG A 101 -7.81 -40.94 -43.58
N ALA A 102 -7.60 -41.67 -42.50
CA ALA A 102 -7.36 -41.09 -41.18
C ALA A 102 -6.13 -40.16 -41.20
N ALA A 103 -5.03 -40.56 -41.85
CA ALA A 103 -3.85 -39.72 -42.03
C ALA A 103 -4.14 -38.43 -42.81
N LYS A 104 -4.91 -38.51 -43.90
CA LYS A 104 -5.37 -37.33 -44.66
C LYS A 104 -6.24 -36.40 -43.81
N ARG A 105 -7.06 -36.96 -42.92
CA ARG A 105 -7.88 -36.15 -42.01
C ARG A 105 -7.03 -35.44 -40.97
N VAL A 106 -6.00 -36.10 -40.42
CA VAL A 106 -5.03 -35.45 -39.51
C VAL A 106 -4.39 -34.25 -40.19
N THR A 107 -3.89 -34.40 -41.42
CA THR A 107 -3.24 -33.29 -42.13
C THR A 107 -4.21 -32.16 -42.43
N GLN A 108 -5.47 -32.47 -42.79
CA GLN A 108 -6.49 -31.45 -43.02
C GLN A 108 -6.79 -30.64 -41.76
N VAL A 109 -6.99 -31.31 -40.61
CA VAL A 109 -7.26 -30.62 -39.34
C VAL A 109 -6.07 -29.76 -38.90
N LEU A 110 -4.84 -30.23 -39.11
CA LEU A 110 -3.64 -29.42 -38.82
C LEU A 110 -3.56 -28.18 -39.71
N PHE A 111 -3.86 -28.30 -41.00
CA PHE A 111 -3.88 -27.18 -41.93
C PHE A 111 -4.98 -26.17 -41.63
N GLU A 112 -6.17 -26.63 -41.24
CA GLU A 112 -7.26 -25.76 -40.78
C GLU A 112 -6.85 -24.97 -39.52
N LYS A 113 -6.16 -25.62 -38.57
CA LYS A 113 -5.59 -24.95 -37.39
C LYS A 113 -4.53 -23.92 -37.76
N GLU A 114 -3.60 -24.26 -38.65
CA GLU A 114 -2.55 -23.35 -39.11
C GLU A 114 -3.12 -22.10 -39.77
N LYS A 115 -4.13 -22.26 -40.65
CA LYS A 115 -4.87 -21.14 -41.24
C LYS A 115 -5.55 -20.25 -40.20
N TRP A 116 -6.19 -20.87 -39.21
CA TRP A 116 -6.83 -20.14 -38.13
C TRP A 116 -5.80 -19.34 -37.32
N TYR A 117 -4.65 -19.94 -36.97
CA TYR A 117 -3.57 -19.22 -36.29
C TYR A 117 -2.99 -18.08 -37.15
N GLY A 118 -2.85 -18.28 -38.46
CA GLY A 118 -2.44 -17.23 -39.38
C GLY A 118 -3.41 -16.05 -39.35
N TRP A 119 -4.71 -16.32 -39.49
CA TRP A 119 -5.74 -15.28 -39.42
C TRP A 119 -5.77 -14.56 -38.07
N VAL A 120 -5.66 -15.29 -36.95
CA VAL A 120 -5.61 -14.69 -35.60
C VAL A 120 -4.40 -13.75 -35.47
N ARG A 121 -3.24 -14.16 -36.01
CA ARG A 121 -2.04 -13.32 -36.01
C ARG A 121 -2.24 -12.05 -36.84
N ASP A 122 -2.78 -12.17 -38.05
CA ASP A 122 -3.05 -11.01 -38.91
C ASP A 122 -3.99 -10.01 -38.22
N VAL A 123 -5.03 -10.49 -37.54
CA VAL A 123 -5.96 -9.64 -36.77
C VAL A 123 -5.24 -8.96 -35.59
N GLN A 124 -4.39 -9.67 -34.86
CA GLN A 124 -3.61 -9.10 -33.75
C GLN A 124 -2.63 -8.02 -34.24
N ASP A 125 -1.95 -8.27 -35.36
CA ASP A 125 -1.03 -7.32 -35.97
C ASP A 125 -1.76 -6.07 -36.47
N GLU A 126 -2.97 -6.23 -37.04
CA GLU A 126 -3.84 -5.10 -37.43
C GLU A 126 -4.30 -4.27 -36.22
N GLU A 127 -4.68 -4.92 -35.12
CA GLU A 127 -5.03 -4.23 -33.87
C GLU A 127 -3.83 -3.47 -33.29
N GLU A 128 -2.64 -4.08 -33.26
CA GLU A 128 -1.42 -3.43 -32.81
C GLU A 128 -1.05 -2.22 -33.67
N ALA A 129 -1.12 -2.36 -35.00
CA ALA A 129 -0.90 -1.27 -35.93
C ALA A 129 -1.92 -0.12 -35.73
N ASN A 130 -3.15 -0.42 -35.33
CA ASN A 130 -4.15 0.60 -35.03
C ASN A 130 -3.86 1.31 -33.69
N ARG A 131 -3.47 0.57 -32.65
CA ARG A 131 -3.01 1.17 -31.38
C ARG A 131 -1.82 2.10 -31.60
N ASP A 132 -0.86 1.72 -32.44
CA ASP A 132 0.29 2.57 -32.79
C ASP A 132 -0.13 3.85 -33.51
N LYS A 133 -1.11 3.79 -34.41
CA LYS A 133 -1.67 4.98 -35.07
C LYS A 133 -2.37 5.89 -34.07
N GLU A 134 -3.14 5.33 -33.14
CA GLU A 134 -3.81 6.09 -32.07
C GLU A 134 -2.80 6.76 -31.14
N GLN A 135 -1.76 6.05 -30.70
CA GLN A 135 -0.69 6.63 -29.90
C GLN A 135 0.02 7.78 -30.63
N LYS A 136 0.27 7.64 -31.94
CA LYS A 136 0.83 8.73 -32.76
C LYS A 136 -0.11 9.94 -32.84
N LYS A 137 -1.42 9.73 -32.99
CA LYS A 137 -2.42 10.80 -32.96
C LYS A 137 -2.45 11.50 -31.60
N LEU A 138 -2.52 10.75 -30.50
CA LEU A 138 -2.49 11.29 -29.14
C LEU A 138 -1.22 12.10 -28.89
N LYS A 139 -0.07 11.64 -29.38
CA LYS A 139 1.20 12.38 -29.28
C LYS A 139 1.17 13.69 -30.07
N GLN A 140 0.56 13.71 -31.26
CA GLN A 140 0.38 14.92 -32.05
C GLN A 140 -0.58 15.91 -31.37
N GLU A 141 -1.70 15.41 -30.85
CA GLU A 141 -2.69 16.22 -30.12
C GLU A 141 -2.09 16.81 -28.84
N ALA A 142 -1.36 16.01 -28.06
CA ALA A 142 -0.66 16.47 -26.86
C ALA A 142 0.40 17.54 -27.21
N ALA A 143 1.11 17.39 -28.33
CA ALA A 143 2.06 18.39 -28.80
C ALA A 143 1.38 19.71 -29.20
N LEU A 144 0.21 19.64 -29.84
CA LEU A 144 -0.61 20.82 -30.16
C LEU A 144 -1.13 21.49 -28.88
N LEU A 145 -1.62 20.71 -27.91
CA LEU A 145 -2.08 21.22 -26.62
C LEU A 145 -0.94 21.93 -25.87
N LYS A 146 0.25 21.33 -25.84
CA LYS A 146 1.43 21.94 -25.19
C LYS A 146 1.82 23.27 -25.84
N ARG A 147 1.73 23.38 -27.17
CA ARG A 147 1.94 24.66 -27.88
C ARG A 147 0.89 25.69 -27.49
N HIS A 148 -0.38 25.30 -27.42
CA HIS A 148 -1.47 26.20 -27.04
C HIS A 148 -1.33 26.68 -25.58
N MET A 149 -1.00 25.78 -24.65
CA MET A 149 -0.73 26.14 -23.25
C MET A 149 0.43 27.14 -23.14
N LYS A 150 1.54 26.90 -23.86
CA LYS A 150 2.68 27.84 -23.86
C LYS A 150 2.31 29.21 -24.43
N GLN A 151 1.42 29.28 -25.42
CA GLN A 151 0.92 30.55 -25.94
C GLN A 151 0.02 31.28 -24.94
N LEU A 152 -0.85 30.55 -24.23
CA LEU A 152 -1.69 31.11 -23.15
C LEU A 152 -0.84 31.63 -22.00
N GLU A 153 0.14 30.86 -21.56
CA GLU A 153 1.10 31.24 -20.53
C GLU A 153 1.88 32.50 -20.93
N ALA A 154 2.39 32.56 -22.16
CA ALA A 154 3.06 33.75 -22.67
C ALA A 154 2.13 34.98 -22.72
N ARG A 155 0.84 34.79 -22.99
CA ARG A 155 -0.16 35.87 -22.95
C ARG A 155 -0.41 36.33 -21.52
N LEU A 156 -0.56 35.41 -20.56
CA LEU A 156 -0.74 35.73 -19.15
C LEU A 156 0.49 36.45 -18.58
N ASN A 157 1.70 35.98 -18.91
CA ASN A 157 2.94 36.64 -18.47
C ASN A 157 3.08 38.05 -19.04
N ARG A 158 2.68 38.28 -20.31
CA ARG A 158 2.63 39.64 -20.87
C ARG A 158 1.60 40.53 -20.16
N MET A 159 0.45 39.99 -19.75
CA MET A 159 -0.54 40.75 -18.97
C MET A 159 0.02 41.10 -17.59
N ARG A 160 0.66 40.13 -16.92
CA ARG A 160 1.30 40.35 -15.60
C ARG A 160 2.43 41.38 -15.69
N GLN A 161 3.28 41.30 -16.71
CA GLN A 161 4.34 42.29 -16.94
C GLN A 161 3.78 43.70 -17.16
N LYS A 162 2.65 43.84 -17.88
CA LYS A 162 1.99 45.13 -18.05
C LYS A 162 1.36 45.64 -16.75
N GLU A 163 0.81 44.75 -15.92
CA GLU A 163 0.30 45.12 -14.61
C GLU A 163 1.44 45.58 -13.69
N GLU A 164 2.56 44.85 -13.68
CA GLU A 164 3.76 45.21 -12.92
C GLU A 164 4.34 46.55 -13.38
N GLN A 165 4.43 46.78 -14.70
CA GLN A 165 4.81 48.09 -15.25
C GLN A 165 3.89 49.19 -14.77
N LYS A 166 2.56 48.97 -14.77
CA LYS A 166 1.62 49.94 -14.22
C LYS A 166 1.79 50.17 -12.73
N ARG A 167 2.16 49.14 -11.95
CA ARG A 167 2.48 49.29 -10.52
C ARG A 167 3.75 50.11 -10.32
N GLN A 168 4.78 49.87 -11.14
CA GLN A 168 6.01 50.65 -11.12
C GLN A 168 5.78 52.09 -11.54
N ASP A 169 4.99 52.33 -12.59
CA ASP A 169 4.61 53.67 -13.05
C ASP A 169 3.79 54.39 -11.97
N ALA A 170 2.82 53.70 -11.34
CA ALA A 170 2.04 54.26 -10.23
C ALA A 170 2.92 54.59 -9.02
N PHE A 171 3.87 53.72 -8.66
CA PHE A 171 4.85 53.99 -7.61
C PHE A 171 5.74 55.19 -7.93
N LEU A 172 6.16 55.33 -9.19
CA LEU A 172 6.94 56.50 -9.64
C LEU A 172 6.11 57.79 -9.63
N GLU A 173 4.83 57.72 -10.01
CA GLU A 173 3.88 58.85 -9.91
C GLU A 173 3.61 59.24 -8.45
N ASP A 174 3.44 58.26 -7.55
CA ASP A 174 3.26 58.49 -6.12
C ASP A 174 4.53 59.06 -5.50
N ALA A 175 5.72 58.53 -5.79
CA ALA A 175 7.00 59.10 -5.33
C ALA A 175 7.29 60.49 -5.93
N TYR A 176 6.78 60.79 -7.13
CA TYR A 176 6.81 62.13 -7.70
C TYR A 176 5.84 63.06 -6.97
N ARG A 177 4.62 62.59 -6.69
CA ARG A 177 3.60 63.33 -5.93
C ARG A 177 4.04 63.57 -4.50
N GLU A 178 4.70 62.62 -3.87
CA GLU A 178 5.30 62.72 -2.54
C GLU A 178 6.46 63.72 -2.54
N ARG A 179 7.32 63.74 -3.55
CA ARG A 179 8.33 64.82 -3.68
C ARG A 179 7.72 66.20 -3.90
N MET A 180 6.59 66.27 -4.60
CA MET A 180 5.82 67.52 -4.73
C MET A 180 5.13 67.89 -3.41
N ALA A 181 4.62 66.91 -2.65
CA ALA A 181 3.98 67.11 -1.35
C ALA A 181 4.99 67.44 -0.24
N MET A 182 6.16 66.81 -0.21
CA MET A 182 7.30 67.15 0.67
C MET A 182 7.85 68.55 0.39
N SER A 183 7.61 69.11 -0.80
CA SER A 183 7.92 70.52 -1.08
C SER A 183 6.86 71.51 -0.58
N GLU A 184 5.67 71.03 -0.19
CA GLU A 184 4.57 71.84 0.37
C GLU A 184 4.24 71.56 1.84
N ASP A 185 4.61 70.40 2.40
CA ASP A 185 4.36 70.03 3.80
C ASP A 185 5.66 69.59 4.48
N GLU A 186 6.42 70.57 5.00
CA GLU A 186 7.25 70.36 6.18
C GLU A 186 6.33 70.15 7.38
N THR A 187 5.79 68.95 7.57
CA THR A 187 5.42 68.42 8.89
C THR A 187 4.86 67.00 8.78
N ASP A 188 5.31 66.18 9.73
CA ASP A 188 4.55 65.15 10.47
C ASP A 188 5.06 63.71 10.28
N ASP A 189 5.99 63.39 11.18
CA ASP A 189 6.02 62.19 12.02
C ASP A 189 5.92 60.82 11.32
N GLU A 190 7.11 60.24 11.13
CA GLU A 190 7.36 58.82 10.92
C GLU A 190 6.68 58.02 12.03
N ALA A 191 5.46 57.56 11.75
CA ALA A 191 4.63 56.80 12.64
C ALA A 191 5.28 55.43 12.90
N TRP A 192 5.91 55.30 14.07
CA TRP A 192 6.06 54.01 14.73
C TRP A 192 4.69 53.33 14.82
N ASP A 193 4.52 52.16 14.19
CA ASP A 193 3.29 51.36 14.22
C ASP A 193 3.45 50.16 15.18
N PRO A 194 2.89 50.23 16.40
CA PRO A 194 2.99 49.16 17.40
C PRO A 194 2.30 47.84 17.01
N ILE A 195 1.57 47.79 15.89
CA ILE A 195 0.80 46.61 15.48
C ILE A 195 1.67 45.65 14.64
N GLU A 196 2.56 46.17 13.79
CA GLU A 196 3.44 45.36 12.95
C GLU A 196 4.46 44.57 13.80
N ASP A 197 5.02 45.20 14.84
CA ASP A 197 5.94 44.54 15.78
C ASP A 197 5.28 43.38 16.56
N LEU A 198 4.01 43.52 16.94
CA LEU A 198 3.26 42.43 17.59
C LEU A 198 2.97 41.27 16.63
N GLU A 199 2.93 41.53 15.32
CA GLU A 199 2.69 40.52 14.33
C GLU A 199 3.94 39.73 13.97
N ASP A 200 5.09 40.40 13.87
CA ASP A 200 6.42 39.80 13.68
C ASP A 200 6.86 39.01 14.92
N ASP A 201 6.55 39.50 16.13
CA ASP A 201 6.76 38.75 17.38
C ASP A 201 6.06 37.39 17.36
N LYS A 202 4.82 37.33 16.87
CA LYS A 202 4.05 36.07 16.79
C LYS A 202 4.62 35.14 15.73
N TRP A 203 5.08 35.68 14.60
CA TRP A 203 5.74 34.93 13.54
C TRP A 203 7.03 34.26 14.07
N ASN A 204 7.88 35.04 14.73
CA ASN A 204 9.11 34.56 15.34
C ASN A 204 8.85 33.51 16.42
N ARG A 205 7.81 33.69 17.26
CA ARG A 205 7.39 32.67 18.25
C ARG A 205 7.03 31.33 17.61
N TYR A 206 6.39 31.33 16.44
CA TYR A 206 6.05 30.09 15.72
C TYR A 206 7.30 29.43 15.12
N ILE A 207 8.19 30.23 14.52
CA ILE A 207 9.49 29.74 14.05
C ILE A 207 10.28 29.11 15.19
N ASP A 208 10.35 29.78 16.34
CA ASP A 208 11.06 29.28 17.52
C ASP A 208 10.48 27.96 18.01
N LEU A 209 9.16 27.79 17.97
CA LEU A 209 8.51 26.53 18.34
C LEU A 209 8.91 25.40 17.39
N ILE A 210 8.97 25.68 16.08
CA ILE A 210 9.36 24.69 15.07
C ILE A 210 10.84 24.31 15.24
N LYS A 211 11.72 25.30 15.43
CA LYS A 211 13.15 25.07 15.71
C LYS A 211 13.33 24.27 17.01
N HIS A 212 12.57 24.62 18.05
CA HIS A 212 12.58 23.90 19.32
C HIS A 212 12.12 22.45 19.17
N PHE A 213 11.06 22.20 18.41
CA PHE A 213 10.62 20.85 18.09
C PHE A 213 11.70 20.05 17.38
N LEU A 214 12.30 20.61 16.33
CA LEU A 214 13.33 19.95 15.51
C LEU A 214 14.69 19.84 16.21
N TRP A 215 14.85 20.38 17.42
CA TRP A 215 16.11 20.51 18.13
C TRP A 215 17.20 21.17 17.28
N MET A 216 16.83 22.24 16.58
CA MET A 216 17.78 23.11 15.89
C MET A 216 18.36 24.12 16.88
N ASP A 217 19.67 24.40 16.77
CA ASP A 217 20.33 25.38 17.63
C ASP A 217 19.67 26.76 17.46
N LEU A 218 19.10 27.31 18.53
CA LEU A 218 18.54 28.66 18.60
C LEU A 218 19.64 29.74 18.70
N SER A 219 20.78 29.48 18.08
CA SER A 219 21.95 30.34 18.10
C SER A 219 21.74 31.51 17.15
N ASP A 220 20.92 32.49 17.55
CA ASP A 220 21.00 33.88 17.07
C ASP A 220 20.28 34.92 17.95
N LEU A 221 19.70 34.57 19.12
CA LEU A 221 19.03 35.56 20.00
C LEU A 221 19.49 35.56 21.47
N ALA A 222 20.57 34.86 21.82
CA ALA A 222 21.20 34.97 23.14
C ALA A 222 22.43 35.89 23.09
N ASN A 223 22.24 37.12 22.60
CA ASN A 223 23.15 38.24 22.83
C ASN A 223 22.30 39.51 23.00
N ASP A 224 21.53 39.56 24.09
CA ASP A 224 21.15 40.83 24.67
C ASP A 224 21.51 40.78 26.15
N ASP A 225 22.68 41.34 26.42
CA ASP A 225 23.34 41.41 27.71
C ASP A 225 23.18 42.85 28.19
N PRO A 226 22.46 43.16 29.28
CA PRO A 226 22.62 44.43 29.96
C PRO A 226 23.72 44.27 31.01
N THR A 227 24.94 44.59 30.58
CA THR A 227 26.05 45.20 31.32
C THR A 227 25.83 45.39 32.84
N SER A 228 26.64 44.73 33.68
CA SER A 228 27.39 45.41 34.76
C SER A 228 28.42 44.51 35.46
N THR A 229 29.70 44.76 35.15
CA THR A 229 30.87 44.81 36.06
C THR A 229 31.08 43.72 37.13
N ASP A 230 32.05 42.86 36.83
CA ASP A 230 32.91 42.03 37.69
C ASP A 230 33.93 42.88 38.52
N PRO A 231 34.81 42.34 39.43
CA PRO A 231 34.96 40.99 40.04
C PRO A 231 35.43 41.10 41.56
N PRO A 232 36.22 40.19 42.23
CA PRO A 232 36.70 38.82 41.89
C PRO A 232 36.74 37.74 43.03
N SER A 233 36.81 36.45 42.61
CA SER A 233 37.70 35.35 43.10
C SER A 233 37.51 34.81 44.55
N SER A 234 37.62 33.52 44.92
CA SER A 234 37.90 32.22 44.28
C SER A 234 37.86 31.12 45.37
N THR A 235 37.38 29.93 44.99
CA THR A 235 37.76 28.56 45.41
C THR A 235 37.80 28.08 46.89
N GLU A 236 37.15 26.91 47.05
CA GLU A 236 37.58 25.67 47.73
C GLU A 236 36.93 25.25 49.07
N ALA A 237 36.32 24.06 49.00
CA ALA A 237 35.73 23.22 50.06
C ALA A 237 36.85 22.49 50.87
N PRO A 238 36.63 21.69 51.95
CA PRO A 238 35.70 20.54 51.97
C PRO A 238 35.02 20.16 53.33
N VAL A 239 34.16 19.14 53.21
CA VAL A 239 33.34 18.30 54.14
C VAL A 239 34.03 17.87 55.46
N PRO A 240 33.32 17.37 56.52
CA PRO A 240 32.70 16.03 56.53
C PRO A 240 31.36 15.82 57.31
N ALA A 241 30.79 14.65 57.01
CA ALA A 241 29.62 13.89 57.48
C ALA A 241 29.16 13.95 58.96
N GLU A 242 27.85 13.73 59.19
CA GLU A 242 27.26 12.50 59.80
C GLU A 242 25.76 12.68 60.15
N GLU A 243 24.95 11.68 59.78
CA GLU A 243 23.59 11.36 60.30
C GLU A 243 23.71 10.54 61.61
N PRO A 244 22.65 10.10 62.36
CA PRO A 244 21.20 10.41 62.31
C PRO A 244 20.51 10.53 63.73
N LYS A 245 19.16 10.62 63.70
CA LYS A 245 18.14 10.14 64.68
C LYS A 245 17.35 11.15 65.54
N ALA A 246 16.04 11.02 65.29
CA ALA A 246 14.83 11.45 66.01
C ALA A 246 14.83 11.45 67.55
N LEU A 247 14.01 12.34 68.15
CA LEU A 247 12.82 11.99 68.95
C LEU A 247 12.10 13.21 69.59
N SER A 248 10.83 13.40 69.19
CA SER A 248 9.61 13.63 70.00
C SER A 248 9.56 14.64 71.18
N ARG A 249 8.48 15.44 71.20
CA ARG A 249 7.37 15.50 72.22
C ARG A 249 6.69 16.88 72.14
N ARG A 250 5.41 17.14 72.46
CA ARG A 250 4.15 16.40 72.71
C ARG A 250 3.19 17.46 73.28
N ASN A 251 1.90 17.46 72.90
CA ASN A 251 0.69 17.61 73.78
C ASN A 251 -0.54 18.05 72.95
N LYS A 252 -1.81 17.72 73.24
CA LYS A 252 -2.50 16.67 74.02
C LYS A 252 -4.03 16.91 73.88
N LYS A 253 -4.81 15.84 73.55
CA LYS A 253 -6.25 15.57 73.87
C LYS A 253 -7.33 16.51 73.28
N LYS A 254 -8.57 16.09 72.92
CA LYS A 254 -9.44 14.98 73.39
C LYS A 254 -10.62 14.73 72.39
N ARG A 255 -10.93 13.44 72.15
CA ARG A 255 -12.19 12.70 71.84
C ARG A 255 -13.52 13.50 71.77
N LYS A 256 -14.59 13.16 71.01
CA LYS A 256 -15.31 11.86 70.96
C LYS A 256 -16.50 11.90 69.95
N ALA A 257 -16.67 10.80 69.20
CA ALA A 257 -17.90 10.05 68.81
C ALA A 257 -19.16 10.70 68.17
N ALA A 258 -19.73 9.91 67.26
CA ALA A 258 -20.82 10.15 66.32
C ALA A 258 -22.25 9.96 66.86
N ALA A 259 -23.23 10.52 66.15
CA ALA A 259 -24.55 9.92 65.86
C ALA A 259 -25.31 10.75 64.80
N SER A 260 -26.35 10.13 64.26
CA SER A 260 -26.96 10.25 62.93
C SER A 260 -28.18 11.18 62.78
N SER A 261 -28.58 11.35 61.51
CA SER A 261 -29.95 11.41 60.95
C SER A 261 -30.70 12.75 60.72
N SER A 262 -31.06 12.90 59.43
CA SER A 262 -32.33 13.35 58.82
C SER A 262 -32.84 14.80 58.93
N SER A 263 -32.97 15.45 57.76
CA SER A 263 -34.19 16.11 57.22
C SER A 263 -33.86 16.63 55.80
N SER A 264 -34.48 16.14 54.72
CA SER A 264 -35.66 16.72 54.02
C SER A 264 -35.53 18.23 53.74
N SER A 265 -35.80 18.80 52.56
CA SER A 265 -36.71 18.41 51.48
C SER A 265 -36.59 19.40 50.30
N ALA A 266 -37.15 18.99 49.15
CA ALA A 266 -37.71 19.80 48.04
C ALA A 266 -36.73 20.54 47.09
N ARG A 267 -36.95 20.58 45.77
CA ARG A 267 -38.08 20.13 44.90
C ARG A 267 -37.61 20.12 43.42
N ARG A 268 -38.10 19.13 42.64
CA ARG A 268 -38.73 19.15 41.28
C ARG A 268 -38.13 20.02 40.17
N ASP A 269 -38.21 19.72 38.86
CA ASP A 269 -38.71 18.67 37.95
C ASP A 269 -38.12 19.12 36.59
N SER A 270 -37.41 18.31 35.80
CA SER A 270 -37.87 17.34 34.81
C SER A 270 -38.60 17.91 33.56
N ILE A 271 -38.05 17.53 32.38
CA ILE A 271 -38.67 17.43 31.02
C ILE A 271 -38.83 18.78 30.28
N GLY A 272 -38.46 18.98 29.02
CA GLY A 272 -38.10 18.11 27.90
C GLY A 272 -38.82 18.61 26.64
N GLY A 273 -38.08 18.75 25.53
CA GLY A 273 -38.58 18.77 24.14
C GLY A 273 -39.41 19.96 23.66
N ASP A 274 -38.88 20.75 22.71
CA ASP A 274 -39.53 21.01 21.42
C ASP A 274 -38.58 21.82 20.51
N GLU A 275 -37.92 21.19 19.53
CA GLU A 275 -37.16 21.92 18.50
C GLU A 275 -37.39 21.31 17.10
N MET A 276 -38.64 20.90 16.83
CA MET A 276 -39.11 20.55 15.49
C MET A 276 -40.28 21.45 15.06
N ALA A 277 -40.09 22.77 14.99
CA ALA A 277 -41.11 23.65 14.40
C ALA A 277 -40.62 25.04 13.96
N LEU A 278 -39.49 25.18 13.25
CA LEU A 278 -39.14 26.48 12.64
C LEU A 278 -38.59 26.32 11.21
N VAL A 279 -39.39 26.75 10.23
CA VAL A 279 -39.02 26.82 8.80
C VAL A 279 -38.91 28.28 8.37
N GLY A 280 -37.88 28.58 7.56
CA GLY A 280 -37.72 29.86 6.86
C GLY A 280 -37.04 30.97 7.67
N GLN A 281 -37.40 32.21 7.38
CA GLN A 281 -36.73 33.45 7.80
C GLN A 281 -36.57 33.59 9.34
N MET A 282 -37.42 32.92 10.12
CA MET A 282 -37.30 32.84 11.59
C MET A 282 -36.08 32.04 12.06
N LYS A 283 -35.60 31.05 11.30
CA LYS A 283 -34.36 30.31 11.61
C LYS A 283 -33.11 31.18 11.42
N LEU A 284 -33.13 32.06 10.41
CA LEU A 284 -32.07 33.04 10.15
C LEU A 284 -32.01 34.12 11.24
N LEU A 285 -33.17 34.63 11.67
CA LEU A 285 -33.26 35.58 12.79
C LEU A 285 -32.90 34.94 14.15
N ALA A 286 -33.20 33.65 14.36
CA ALA A 286 -32.77 32.91 15.54
C ALA A 286 -31.26 32.64 15.55
N MET A 287 -30.63 32.36 14.40
CA MET A 287 -29.17 32.25 14.29
C MET A 287 -28.47 33.60 14.51
N GLN A 288 -29.04 34.70 14.01
CA GLN A 288 -28.46 36.04 14.17
C GLN A 288 -28.59 36.58 15.60
N ARG A 289 -29.63 36.18 16.34
CA ARG A 289 -29.79 36.50 17.77
C ARG A 289 -28.97 35.61 18.71
N LYS A 290 -28.48 34.46 18.23
CA LYS A 290 -27.57 33.58 18.99
C LYS A 290 -26.09 33.95 18.78
N GLY A 291 -25.81 34.91 17.91
CA GLY A 291 -24.47 35.41 17.61
C GLY A 291 -24.20 36.75 18.29
N GLN A 292 -24.21 36.81 19.62
CA GLN A 292 -23.58 37.89 20.38
C GLN A 292 -23.32 37.45 21.83
N HIS A 293 -22.02 37.30 22.14
CA HIS A 293 -21.40 37.02 23.43
C HIS A 293 -21.70 35.66 24.08
N ASP A 294 -21.10 34.61 23.51
CA ASP A 294 -20.04 33.94 24.25
C ASP A 294 -18.73 34.37 23.59
N SER A 295 -17.75 34.74 24.40
CA SER A 295 -16.37 35.03 24.01
C SER A 295 -15.86 34.05 22.95
N GLU A 296 -15.05 34.56 22.02
CA GLU A 296 -14.21 33.78 21.12
C GLU A 296 -13.77 32.46 21.76
N PRO A 297 -13.75 31.32 21.04
CA PRO A 297 -12.97 30.21 21.53
C PRO A 297 -11.54 30.74 21.59
N ASP A 298 -11.00 30.90 22.79
CA ASP A 298 -9.58 31.16 23.02
C ASP A 298 -8.82 30.32 22.00
N LEU A 299 -8.22 31.04 21.06
CA LEU A 299 -7.52 30.52 19.93
C LEU A 299 -6.33 29.76 20.51
N LYS A 300 -6.50 28.46 20.82
CA LYS A 300 -5.50 27.59 21.47
C LYS A 300 -4.14 27.96 20.90
N GLU A 301 -3.32 28.61 21.72
CA GLU A 301 -1.97 28.99 21.32
C GLU A 301 -1.08 27.76 21.49
N PRO A 302 -0.15 27.51 20.57
CA PRO A 302 0.72 26.36 20.67
C PRO A 302 1.65 26.52 21.88
N ASP A 303 1.56 25.58 22.83
CA ASP A 303 2.36 25.60 24.07
C ASP A 303 3.70 24.88 23.87
N LYS A 304 4.80 25.57 24.22
CA LYS A 304 6.17 25.03 24.20
C LYS A 304 6.34 23.87 25.18
N ASN A 305 5.60 23.86 26.30
CA ASN A 305 5.75 22.86 27.37
C ASN A 305 5.37 21.43 26.95
N ASN A 306 4.61 21.27 25.87
CA ASN A 306 4.20 19.97 25.36
C ASN A 306 5.30 19.27 24.55
N ILE A 307 6.34 20.01 24.15
CA ILE A 307 7.44 19.52 23.31
C ILE A 307 8.62 19.14 24.21
N GLU A 308 9.04 17.87 24.13
CA GLU A 308 10.20 17.39 24.88
C GLU A 308 11.51 17.92 24.31
N THR A 309 12.35 18.49 25.18
CA THR A 309 13.71 18.92 24.83
C THR A 309 14.64 17.72 24.66
N GLU A 310 15.75 17.90 23.95
CA GLU A 310 16.73 16.83 23.77
C GLU A 310 17.30 16.34 25.11
N GLU A 311 17.58 17.27 26.02
CA GLU A 311 18.11 16.96 27.35
C GLU A 311 17.09 16.19 28.21
N GLU A 312 15.81 16.55 28.12
CA GLU A 312 14.74 15.81 28.78
C GLU A 312 14.61 14.39 28.25
N MET A 313 14.73 14.20 26.94
CA MET A 313 14.71 12.87 26.33
C MET A 313 15.94 12.04 26.73
N ARG A 314 17.14 12.63 26.74
CA ARG A 314 18.38 12.01 27.26
C ARG A 314 18.19 11.53 28.69
N LYS A 315 17.66 12.40 29.54
CA LYS A 315 17.39 12.09 30.95
C LYS A 315 16.36 10.97 31.09
N ARG A 316 15.32 10.97 30.25
CA ARG A 316 14.27 9.95 30.23
C ARG A 316 14.80 8.57 29.84
N LEU A 317 15.68 8.50 28.83
CA LEU A 317 16.27 7.25 28.36
C LEU A 317 17.36 6.70 29.31
N SER A 318 18.15 7.58 29.92
CA SER A 318 19.20 7.21 30.88
C SER A 318 18.67 6.81 32.26
N GLN A 319 17.58 7.43 32.74
CA GLN A 319 17.02 7.15 34.08
C GLN A 319 15.83 6.19 34.07
N GLY A 320 15.25 5.94 32.89
CA GLY A 320 14.05 5.14 32.71
C GLY A 320 12.75 5.85 33.11
N VAL A 321 11.65 5.52 32.44
CA VAL A 321 10.30 6.04 32.74
C VAL A 321 9.58 5.11 33.69
N LYS A 322 8.78 5.64 34.62
CA LYS A 322 7.88 4.82 35.45
C LYS A 322 6.82 4.15 34.59
N LYS A 323 6.65 2.84 34.75
CA LYS A 323 5.64 2.06 34.01
C LYS A 323 4.25 2.35 34.58
N ASN A 324 3.31 2.71 33.71
CA ASN A 324 1.90 2.81 34.07
C ASN A 324 1.31 1.40 34.17
N LEU A 325 1.16 0.88 35.39
CA LEU A 325 0.67 -0.48 35.65
C LEU A 325 -0.85 -0.56 35.86
N ASP A 326 -1.57 0.57 35.79
CA ASP A 326 -3.00 0.66 36.11
C ASP A 326 -3.90 -0.24 35.24
N SER A 327 -3.45 -0.55 34.02
CA SER A 327 -4.19 -1.38 33.04
C SER A 327 -3.78 -2.86 33.01
N ILE A 328 -2.77 -3.28 33.79
CA ILE A 328 -2.23 -4.65 33.78
C ILE A 328 -2.79 -5.42 34.99
N ALA A 329 -3.77 -6.30 34.73
CA ALA A 329 -4.30 -7.22 35.74
C ALA A 329 -3.60 -8.58 35.64
N GLY A 330 -2.81 -8.95 36.66
CA GLY A 330 -2.17 -10.27 36.75
C GLY A 330 -1.06 -10.32 37.80
N MET A 331 -0.63 -11.53 38.19
CA MET A 331 0.57 -11.70 39.03
C MET A 331 1.82 -11.49 38.17
N GLN A 332 2.65 -10.51 38.53
CA GLN A 332 3.95 -10.27 37.89
C GLN A 332 5.07 -10.91 38.73
N LEU A 333 5.89 -11.76 38.12
CA LEU A 333 7.07 -12.32 38.77
C LEU A 333 8.19 -11.28 38.78
N VAL A 334 8.59 -10.81 39.96
CA VAL A 334 9.66 -9.83 40.17
C VAL A 334 10.89 -10.55 40.73
N GLY A 335 12.10 -10.16 40.31
CA GLY A 335 13.36 -10.75 40.76
C GLY A 335 13.99 -11.76 39.80
N THR A 336 13.61 -11.74 38.52
CA THR A 336 14.29 -12.49 37.45
C THR A 336 15.43 -11.67 36.85
N LEU A 337 16.31 -12.31 36.08
CA LEU A 337 17.39 -11.61 35.35
C LEU A 337 16.84 -10.52 34.41
N GLU A 338 15.65 -10.74 33.84
CA GLU A 338 14.97 -9.80 32.94
C GLU A 338 14.18 -8.70 33.67
N ASN A 339 13.70 -8.95 34.90
CA ASN A 339 12.98 -7.97 35.73
C ASN A 339 13.56 -7.92 37.16
N PRO A 340 14.66 -7.17 37.37
CA PRO A 340 15.23 -6.95 38.69
C PRO A 340 14.22 -6.27 39.63
N HIS A 341 14.28 -6.58 40.93
CA HIS A 341 13.40 -5.97 41.93
C HIS A 341 13.62 -4.45 42.11
N GLU A 342 14.74 -3.90 41.63
CA GLU A 342 15.04 -2.46 41.74
C GLU A 342 14.49 -1.64 40.57
N THR A 343 14.25 -2.27 39.42
CA THR A 343 13.82 -1.59 38.18
C THR A 343 12.46 -2.09 37.68
N TRP A 344 11.72 -2.86 38.47
CA TRP A 344 10.41 -3.38 38.06
C TRP A 344 9.38 -2.27 37.77
N ASP A 345 9.47 -1.14 38.48
CA ASP A 345 8.58 0.02 38.35
C ASP A 345 8.99 0.96 37.21
N ARG A 346 10.16 0.74 36.59
CA ARG A 346 10.71 1.61 35.52
C ARG A 346 11.15 0.84 34.30
N THR A 347 11.29 1.52 33.17
CA THR A 347 11.96 0.97 31.98
C THR A 347 13.46 0.84 32.28
N ALA A 348 14.11 -0.18 31.72
CA ALA A 348 15.55 -0.37 31.91
C ALA A 348 16.32 0.85 31.37
N PRO A 349 17.30 1.38 32.14
CA PRO A 349 18.15 2.47 31.67
C PRO A 349 19.01 1.98 30.50
N MET A 350 19.18 2.85 29.52
CA MET A 350 19.98 2.60 28.31
C MET A 350 21.41 3.13 28.49
N SER A 351 22.39 2.54 27.82
CA SER A 351 23.77 3.05 27.85
C SER A 351 23.90 4.37 27.08
N ASP A 352 24.85 5.23 27.46
CA ASP A 352 25.00 6.56 26.84
C ASP A 352 25.20 6.49 25.32
N ASP A 353 25.96 5.49 24.83
CA ASP A 353 26.18 5.25 23.39
C ASP A 353 24.87 4.92 22.63
N GLU A 354 24.02 4.09 23.23
CA GLU A 354 22.71 3.73 22.65
C GLU A 354 21.73 4.91 22.71
N VAL A 355 21.80 5.71 23.78
CA VAL A 355 21.01 6.95 23.92
C VAL A 355 21.39 7.95 22.84
N ASP A 356 22.69 8.13 22.58
CA ASP A 356 23.19 9.01 21.52
C ASP A 356 22.69 8.59 20.14
N SER A 357 22.78 7.30 19.82
CA SER A 357 22.27 6.75 18.56
C SER A 357 20.76 6.97 18.43
N LEU A 358 20.00 6.69 19.48
CA LEU A 358 18.54 6.81 19.45
C LEU A 358 18.08 8.27 19.32
N ILE A 359 18.81 9.22 19.91
CA ILE A 359 18.53 10.65 19.78
C ILE A 359 18.79 11.14 18.36
N HIS A 360 19.85 10.64 17.72
CA HIS A 360 20.11 10.92 16.32
C HIS A 360 18.95 10.44 15.43
N ASP A 361 18.48 9.21 15.64
CA ASP A 361 17.31 8.66 14.93
C ASP A 361 16.06 9.54 15.16
N ILE A 362 15.82 9.97 16.40
CA ILE A 362 14.65 10.78 16.75
C ILE A 362 14.71 12.17 16.12
N ARG A 363 15.90 12.79 16.01
CA ARG A 363 16.06 14.04 15.24
C ARG A 363 15.60 13.85 13.79
N GLU A 364 16.00 12.75 13.16
CA GLU A 364 15.58 12.44 11.80
C GLU A 364 14.07 12.17 11.68
N ILE A 365 13.50 11.42 12.63
CA ILE A 365 12.06 11.14 12.65
C ILE A 365 11.25 12.41 12.88
N LYS A 366 11.70 13.33 13.73
CA LYS A 366 11.05 14.63 13.93
C LYS A 366 11.08 15.47 12.66
N LEU A 367 12.18 15.46 11.91
CA LEU A 367 12.25 16.11 10.60
C LEU A 367 11.28 15.46 9.59
N LEU A 368 11.19 14.14 9.55
CA LEU A 368 10.25 13.43 8.68
C LEU A 368 8.80 13.73 9.07
N LEU A 369 8.48 13.78 10.37
CA LEU A 369 7.18 14.17 10.89
C LEU A 369 6.83 15.61 10.48
N PHE A 370 7.78 16.54 10.56
CA PHE A 370 7.61 17.90 10.07
C PHE A 370 7.30 17.95 8.57
N CYS A 371 8.09 17.26 7.72
CA CYS A 371 7.83 17.16 6.29
C CYS A 371 6.46 16.54 5.98
N ARG A 372 6.02 15.56 6.79
CA ARG A 372 4.70 14.93 6.70
C ARG A 372 3.57 15.90 7.00
N LEU A 373 3.73 16.72 8.03
CA LEU A 373 2.76 17.74 8.40
C LEU A 373 2.65 18.80 7.30
N ILE A 374 3.75 19.18 6.66
CA ILE A 374 3.74 20.04 5.47
C ILE A 374 3.04 19.36 4.29
N LEU A 375 3.31 18.09 4.00
CA LEU A 375 2.59 17.32 2.95
C LEU A 375 1.08 17.33 3.14
N SER A 376 0.62 17.32 4.38
CA SER A 376 -0.81 17.37 4.71
C SER A 376 -1.46 18.73 4.47
N GLN A 377 -0.65 19.80 4.33
CA GLN A 377 -1.08 21.19 4.19
C GLN A 377 -0.81 21.69 2.77
N ALA A 378 -1.85 21.69 1.93
CA ALA A 378 -1.72 22.04 0.52
C ALA A 378 -1.21 23.48 0.26
N SER A 379 -1.41 24.40 1.21
CA SER A 379 -0.98 25.79 1.09
C SER A 379 0.52 25.99 1.30
N LEU A 380 1.14 25.22 2.20
CA LEU A 380 2.58 25.28 2.48
C LEU A 380 3.43 24.46 1.49
N LEU A 381 2.79 23.56 0.75
CA LEU A 381 3.49 22.63 -0.14
C LEU A 381 4.29 23.33 -1.26
N PRO A 382 3.79 24.35 -1.97
CA PRO A 382 4.55 25.03 -3.02
C PRO A 382 5.85 25.65 -2.50
N ASP A 383 5.79 26.29 -1.34
CA ASP A 383 6.94 26.98 -0.74
C ASP A 383 7.96 25.98 -0.19
N ALA A 384 7.47 24.90 0.45
CA ALA A 384 8.31 23.83 0.95
C ALA A 384 8.98 22.98 -0.16
N LEU A 385 8.37 22.91 -1.36
CA LEU A 385 8.98 22.29 -2.54
C LEU A 385 10.06 23.18 -3.17
N ARG A 386 9.98 24.51 -2.98
CA ARG A 386 10.95 25.48 -3.48
C ARG A 386 12.17 25.58 -2.55
N ALA A 387 11.97 25.43 -1.25
CA ALA A 387 13.02 25.49 -0.24
C ALA A 387 13.93 24.25 -0.25
N ASN A 388 15.25 24.47 -0.20
CA ASN A 388 16.27 23.43 -0.15
C ASN A 388 16.63 23.02 1.28
N SER A 389 16.19 23.77 2.29
CA SER A 389 16.37 23.47 3.71
C SER A 389 15.15 23.90 4.53
N VAL A 390 15.04 23.40 5.76
CA VAL A 390 14.00 23.86 6.71
C VAL A 390 14.20 25.33 7.07
N GLU A 391 15.43 25.80 7.19
CA GLU A 391 15.76 27.20 7.48
C GLU A 391 15.31 28.13 6.34
N GLU A 392 15.54 27.74 5.09
CA GLU A 392 15.09 28.48 3.92
C GLU A 392 13.57 28.57 3.86
N PHE A 393 12.88 27.47 4.23
CA PHE A 393 11.41 27.44 4.33
C PHE A 393 10.88 28.34 5.45
N LEU A 394 11.49 28.31 6.64
CA LEU A 394 11.03 29.12 7.78
C LEU A 394 11.29 30.63 7.60
N ASN A 395 12.30 30.99 6.81
CA ASN A 395 12.63 32.39 6.51
C ASN A 395 11.83 32.97 5.33
N ASP A 396 10.97 32.17 4.70
CA ASP A 396 10.18 32.60 3.55
C ASP A 396 8.98 33.45 3.97
N ARG A 397 8.94 34.70 3.50
CA ARG A 397 7.86 35.66 3.79
C ARG A 397 6.57 35.38 3.00
N GLU A 398 6.60 34.47 2.02
CA GLU A 398 5.40 34.08 1.27
C GLU A 398 4.49 33.13 2.06
N VAL A 399 4.99 32.53 3.15
CA VAL A 399 4.22 31.60 3.99
C VAL A 399 3.17 32.37 4.81
N ALA A 400 1.91 31.93 4.76
CA ALA A 400 0.86 32.56 5.54
C ALA A 400 1.00 32.25 7.05
N LYS A 401 0.85 33.27 7.90
CA LYS A 401 0.93 33.15 9.36
C LYS A 401 -0.09 32.18 9.95
N THR A 402 -1.28 32.11 9.37
CA THR A 402 -2.32 31.15 9.76
C THR A 402 -1.86 29.71 9.58
N ASP A 403 -1.15 29.44 8.48
CA ASP A 403 -0.69 28.11 8.13
C ASP A 403 0.50 27.71 9.01
N LEU A 404 1.38 28.66 9.31
CA LEU A 404 2.48 28.46 10.26
C LEU A 404 1.95 28.17 11.67
N ARG A 405 0.91 28.88 12.10
CA ARG A 405 0.24 28.61 13.38
C ARG A 405 -0.40 27.21 13.41
N ASP A 406 -1.13 26.83 12.37
CA ASP A 406 -1.77 25.52 12.28
C ASP A 406 -0.74 24.38 12.26
N LEU A 407 0.41 24.60 11.61
CA LEU A 407 1.57 23.72 11.66
C LEU A 407 2.12 23.61 13.09
N CYS A 408 2.33 24.73 13.78
CA CYS A 408 2.77 24.74 15.18
C CYS A 408 1.83 23.98 16.12
N LEU A 409 0.51 24.07 15.93
CA LEU A 409 -0.46 23.32 16.72
C LEU A 409 -0.33 21.81 16.53
N LYS A 410 -0.14 21.36 15.28
CA LYS A 410 0.08 19.94 14.98
C LYS A 410 1.45 19.43 15.44
N ILE A 411 2.44 20.30 15.51
CA ILE A 411 3.79 19.99 16.01
C ILE A 411 3.81 19.88 17.53
N ALA A 412 3.09 20.76 18.23
CA ALA A 412 2.99 20.73 19.68
C ALA A 412 2.25 19.48 20.19
N GLU A 413 1.24 19.00 19.44
CA GLU A 413 0.47 17.80 19.76
C GLU A 413 0.35 16.89 18.52
N PRO A 414 1.44 16.16 18.15
CA PRO A 414 1.42 15.30 16.99
C PRO A 414 0.52 14.09 17.24
N THR A 415 -0.31 13.76 16.24
CA THR A 415 -1.16 12.57 16.31
C THR A 415 -0.30 11.30 16.36
N LEU A 416 -0.76 10.28 17.09
CA LEU A 416 -0.08 8.97 17.16
C LEU A 416 0.13 8.35 15.77
N GLN A 417 -0.83 8.53 14.85
CA GLN A 417 -0.69 8.10 13.46
C GLN A 417 0.44 8.85 12.73
N GLY A 418 0.56 10.16 12.95
CA GLY A 418 1.67 10.96 12.38
C GLY A 418 3.02 10.48 12.87
N ILE A 419 3.17 10.20 14.17
CA ILE A 419 4.40 9.65 14.75
C ILE A 419 4.69 8.26 14.15
N ARG A 420 3.68 7.38 14.09
CA ARG A 420 3.79 6.04 13.47
C ARG A 420 4.29 6.15 12.03
N ASP A 421 3.67 7.01 11.22
CA ASP A 421 4.03 7.19 9.82
C ASP A 421 5.46 7.74 9.66
N ALA A 422 5.88 8.68 10.50
CA ALA A 422 7.24 9.21 10.47
C ALA A 422 8.29 8.14 10.86
N CYS A 423 8.01 7.32 11.87
CA CYS A 423 8.86 6.18 12.23
C CYS A 423 8.91 5.13 11.11
N ALA A 424 7.80 4.88 10.42
CA ALA A 424 7.76 3.97 9.27
C ALA A 424 8.53 4.55 8.07
N ASP A 425 8.43 5.86 7.83
CA ASP A 425 9.19 6.56 6.79
C ASP A 425 10.71 6.49 7.05
N PHE A 426 11.13 6.61 8.33
CA PHE A 426 12.52 6.42 8.76
C PHE A 426 13.00 4.98 8.53
N ALA A 427 12.23 3.99 8.99
CA ALA A 427 12.57 2.57 8.85
C ALA A 427 12.64 2.09 7.39
N ARG A 428 11.76 2.61 6.53
CA ARG A 428 11.74 2.30 5.09
C ARG A 428 12.94 2.95 4.37
N GLY A 429 13.31 4.17 4.79
CA GLY A 429 14.37 4.96 4.18
C GLY A 429 14.14 5.18 2.68
N ASP A 430 15.21 5.02 1.90
CA ASP A 430 15.23 5.23 0.45
C ASP A 430 14.78 4.03 -0.38
N LYS A 431 14.59 2.88 0.26
CA LYS A 431 14.15 1.67 -0.42
C LYS A 431 12.63 1.73 -0.60
N ALA A 432 12.14 1.44 -1.80
CA ALA A 432 10.70 1.24 -1.99
C ALA A 432 10.25 0.07 -1.12
N ASP A 433 9.02 0.11 -0.61
CA ASP A 433 8.41 -1.06 0.03
C ASP A 433 8.56 -2.24 -0.95
N GLU A 434 9.30 -3.28 -0.56
CA GLU A 434 9.20 -4.57 -1.25
C GLU A 434 7.71 -4.91 -1.20
N GLU A 435 7.07 -4.98 -2.37
CA GLU A 435 5.68 -5.43 -2.46
C GLU A 435 5.66 -6.85 -1.89
N LEU A 436 5.42 -6.96 -0.58
CA LEU A 436 4.98 -8.20 0.00
C LEU A 436 3.70 -8.54 -0.77
N PRO A 437 3.64 -9.68 -1.46
CA PRO A 437 2.40 -10.11 -2.09
C PRO A 437 1.34 -10.04 -1.00
N SER A 438 0.30 -9.26 -1.24
CA SER A 438 -0.78 -9.21 -0.28
C SER A 438 -1.36 -10.63 -0.22
N ASP A 439 -1.43 -11.23 0.96
CA ASP A 439 -2.09 -12.54 1.17
C ASP A 439 -3.62 -12.45 0.87
N ASP A 440 -4.11 -11.28 0.46
CA ASP A 440 -5.47 -11.03 -0.05
C ASP A 440 -5.54 -10.97 -1.60
N ASP A 441 -4.43 -11.18 -2.31
CA ASP A 441 -4.39 -11.40 -3.77
C ASP A 441 -4.42 -12.91 -4.12
N ASP A 442 -4.96 -13.75 -3.23
CA ASP A 442 -5.32 -15.16 -3.49
C ASP A 442 -6.70 -15.30 -4.19
N ASP A 443 -7.24 -14.22 -4.77
CA ASP A 443 -8.31 -14.31 -5.76
C ASP A 443 -7.68 -14.56 -7.14
N ASP A 444 -7.39 -15.84 -7.39
CA ASP A 444 -7.10 -16.51 -8.65
C ASP A 444 -7.44 -15.69 -9.92
N ASP A 445 -6.50 -14.86 -10.40
CA ASP A 445 -6.36 -14.62 -11.85
C ASP A 445 -5.51 -15.79 -12.44
N GLU A 446 -5.80 -17.04 -12.04
CA GLU A 446 -5.24 -18.22 -12.70
C GLU A 446 -5.73 -18.19 -14.14
N THR A 447 -4.83 -17.93 -15.08
CA THR A 447 -5.19 -17.98 -16.50
C THR A 447 -5.85 -19.33 -16.84
N LEU A 448 -6.80 -19.35 -17.79
CA LEU A 448 -7.45 -20.59 -18.25
C LEU A 448 -6.44 -21.71 -18.53
N GLU A 449 -5.23 -21.36 -18.97
CA GLU A 449 -4.13 -22.28 -19.20
C GLU A 449 -3.55 -22.89 -17.90
N GLU A 450 -3.46 -22.13 -16.82
CA GLU A 450 -3.05 -22.61 -15.50
C GLU A 450 -4.12 -23.47 -14.84
N LEU A 451 -5.41 -23.11 -14.97
CA LEU A 451 -6.54 -23.94 -14.56
C LEU A 451 -6.55 -25.30 -15.27
N LEU A 452 -6.27 -25.32 -16.58
CA LEU A 452 -6.12 -26.54 -17.38
C LEU A 452 -4.91 -27.39 -16.99
N LYS A 453 -3.81 -26.74 -16.58
CA LYS A 453 -2.62 -27.45 -16.07
C LYS A 453 -2.86 -27.99 -14.66
N GLY A 454 -3.57 -27.26 -13.81
CA GLY A 454 -4.00 -27.66 -12.47
C GLY A 454 -4.92 -28.88 -12.52
N ASP A 455 -5.97 -28.82 -13.34
CA ASP A 455 -6.90 -29.93 -13.55
C ASP A 455 -6.15 -31.19 -13.98
N ARG A 456 -5.28 -31.10 -14.98
CA ARG A 456 -4.46 -32.23 -15.44
C ARG A 456 -3.53 -32.80 -14.37
N ARG A 457 -3.02 -31.97 -13.46
CA ARG A 457 -2.11 -32.39 -12.37
C ARG A 457 -2.86 -33.06 -11.23
N TYR A 458 -4.06 -32.58 -10.90
CA TYR A 458 -4.81 -33.00 -9.72
C TYR A 458 -6.09 -33.79 -10.03
N HIS A 459 -6.35 -34.14 -11.30
CA HIS A 459 -7.51 -34.92 -11.75
C HIS A 459 -7.72 -36.24 -10.98
N HIS A 460 -6.65 -36.81 -10.43
CA HIS A 460 -6.70 -38.06 -9.68
C HIS A 460 -7.12 -37.89 -8.20
N LEU A 461 -7.14 -36.67 -7.68
CA LEU A 461 -7.53 -36.34 -6.31
C LEU A 461 -9.00 -35.90 -6.20
N ASN A 462 -9.59 -35.46 -7.31
CA ASN A 462 -10.96 -34.95 -7.34
C ASN A 462 -11.90 -36.00 -7.95
N THR A 463 -12.92 -36.41 -7.19
CA THR A 463 -13.89 -37.45 -7.59
C THR A 463 -15.09 -36.89 -8.37
N HIS A 464 -15.22 -35.57 -8.45
CA HIS A 464 -16.21 -34.84 -9.24
C HIS A 464 -15.53 -33.77 -10.09
N ASP A 465 -16.27 -33.26 -11.08
CA ASP A 465 -15.87 -32.35 -12.16
C ASP A 465 -15.42 -30.97 -11.64
N TRP A 466 -14.32 -30.96 -10.89
CA TRP A 466 -13.76 -29.83 -10.15
C TRP A 466 -13.47 -28.64 -11.06
N PHE A 467 -12.95 -28.90 -12.26
CA PHE A 467 -12.72 -27.89 -13.28
C PHE A 467 -14.03 -27.25 -13.76
N GLY A 468 -15.07 -28.07 -14.02
CA GLY A 468 -16.38 -27.59 -14.41
C GLY A 468 -17.03 -26.72 -13.33
N GLU A 469 -16.89 -27.09 -12.05
CA GLU A 469 -17.40 -26.31 -10.92
C GLU A 469 -16.66 -24.98 -10.73
N LYS A 470 -15.32 -24.95 -10.89
CA LYS A 470 -14.51 -23.72 -10.80
C LYS A 470 -14.82 -22.74 -11.94
N VAL A 471 -14.96 -23.23 -13.17
CA VAL A 471 -15.35 -22.43 -14.36
C VAL A 471 -16.79 -21.91 -14.26
N LEU A 472 -17.73 -22.69 -13.70
CA LEU A 472 -19.10 -22.21 -13.46
C LEU A 472 -19.14 -21.11 -12.38
N LYS A 473 -18.29 -21.22 -11.35
CA LYS A 473 -18.18 -20.21 -10.28
C LYS A 473 -17.64 -18.88 -10.82
N GLU A 474 -16.59 -18.92 -11.66
CA GLU A 474 -16.07 -17.73 -12.37
C GLU A 474 -17.10 -17.14 -13.33
N GLY A 475 -17.80 -17.99 -14.09
CA GLY A 475 -18.85 -17.56 -15.02
C GLY A 475 -20.08 -16.94 -14.35
N SER A 476 -20.39 -17.33 -13.11
CA SER A 476 -21.51 -16.80 -12.33
C SER A 476 -21.16 -15.50 -11.57
N TRP A 477 -19.88 -15.26 -11.26
CA TRP A 477 -19.41 -14.01 -10.62
C TRP A 477 -19.11 -12.89 -11.62
N GLY A 478 -18.89 -13.21 -12.90
CA GLY A 478 -18.59 -12.25 -13.96
C GLY A 478 -19.68 -11.20 -14.28
N ARG A 479 -20.85 -11.25 -13.63
CA ARG A 479 -21.94 -10.29 -13.89
C ARG A 479 -22.16 -9.23 -12.81
N TRP A 480 -21.63 -9.38 -11.60
CA TRP A 480 -21.79 -8.41 -10.50
C TRP A 480 -20.45 -8.16 -9.77
N LYS A 481 -19.59 -7.33 -10.37
CA LYS A 481 -18.67 -6.36 -9.74
C LYS A 481 -17.71 -5.84 -10.82
N LYS A 482 -18.15 -4.85 -11.61
CA LYS A 482 -17.21 -3.84 -12.11
C LYS A 482 -16.74 -3.04 -10.89
N LYS A 483 -15.82 -3.61 -10.11
CA LYS A 483 -14.92 -2.80 -9.30
C LYS A 483 -14.12 -2.01 -10.32
N ILE A 484 -14.39 -0.71 -10.41
CA ILE A 484 -13.46 0.25 -10.97
C ILE A 484 -12.11 -0.12 -10.36
N LYS A 485 -11.17 -0.65 -11.15
CA LYS A 485 -9.77 -0.77 -10.72
C LYS A 485 -9.37 0.68 -10.43
N LYS A 486 -9.42 1.07 -9.15
CA LYS A 486 -8.83 2.33 -8.72
C LYS A 486 -7.38 2.22 -9.16
N ALA A 487 -6.97 3.10 -10.08
CA ALA A 487 -5.56 3.21 -10.42
C ALA A 487 -4.79 3.27 -9.10
N LYS A 488 -3.88 2.32 -8.86
CA LYS A 488 -3.04 2.35 -7.66
C LYS A 488 -2.39 3.74 -7.66
N PRO A 489 -2.48 4.51 -6.56
CA PRO A 489 -1.91 5.85 -6.52
C PRO A 489 -0.42 5.75 -6.88
N LEU A 490 0.04 6.66 -7.74
CA LEU A 490 1.45 6.68 -8.15
C LEU A 490 2.30 6.95 -6.90
N ARG A 491 2.96 5.92 -6.39
CA ARG A 491 3.87 5.99 -5.25
C ARG A 491 5.15 6.68 -5.71
N THR A 492 5.33 7.95 -5.34
CA THR A 492 6.47 8.77 -5.78
C THR A 492 7.15 9.41 -4.59
N LYS A 493 8.48 9.54 -4.67
CA LYS A 493 9.27 10.30 -3.71
C LYS A 493 9.20 11.79 -4.04
N VAL A 494 9.03 12.62 -3.02
CA VAL A 494 8.95 14.08 -3.11
C VAL A 494 10.02 14.65 -2.19
N THR A 495 10.72 15.69 -2.64
CA THR A 495 11.72 16.39 -1.82
C THR A 495 11.08 17.63 -1.21
N ILE A 496 11.10 17.75 0.12
CA ILE A 496 10.46 18.82 0.88
C ILE A 496 11.48 19.37 1.85
N CYS A 497 11.76 20.67 1.78
CA CYS A 497 12.76 21.34 2.60
C CYS A 497 14.12 20.59 2.57
N GLY A 498 14.51 20.08 1.40
CA GLY A 498 15.74 19.29 1.20
C GLY A 498 15.69 17.82 1.61
N LYS A 499 14.64 17.36 2.31
CA LYS A 499 14.50 15.96 2.73
C LYS A 499 13.56 15.20 1.79
N SER A 500 13.98 14.03 1.33
CA SER A 500 13.18 13.19 0.45
C SER A 500 12.25 12.27 1.24
N ILE A 501 10.94 12.40 1.04
CA ILE A 501 9.89 11.64 1.71
C ILE A 501 8.96 11.00 0.66
N TRP A 502 8.31 9.89 1.01
CA TRP A 502 7.32 9.30 0.12
C TRP A 502 5.98 10.05 0.23
N ASN A 503 5.29 10.23 -0.89
CA ASN A 503 3.99 10.91 -0.93
C ASN A 503 2.84 10.16 -0.24
N HIS A 504 3.10 8.99 0.35
CA HIS A 504 2.11 8.13 0.99
C HIS A 504 2.66 7.53 2.29
N ALA A 505 1.77 7.09 3.17
CA ALA A 505 2.14 6.31 4.35
C ALA A 505 2.62 4.94 3.95
N SER A 506 3.62 4.42 4.65
CA SER A 506 3.85 2.98 4.63
C SER A 506 2.57 2.30 5.11
N GLU A 507 2.03 1.39 4.30
CA GLU A 507 0.90 0.52 4.68
C GLU A 507 1.40 -0.81 5.23
N SER A 508 2.72 -0.98 5.37
CA SER A 508 3.36 -2.19 5.88
C SER A 508 3.45 -2.18 7.40
N ALA A 509 3.46 -3.39 7.98
CA ALA A 509 3.76 -3.57 9.39
C ALA A 509 5.12 -2.94 9.72
N MET A 510 5.19 -2.22 10.83
CA MET A 510 6.38 -1.47 11.21
C MET A 510 7.55 -2.40 11.52
N SER A 511 8.76 -2.05 11.05
CA SER A 511 9.97 -2.81 11.36
C SER A 511 10.29 -2.76 12.86
N ARG A 512 11.08 -3.73 13.35
CA ARG A 512 11.49 -3.80 14.76
C ARG A 512 12.15 -2.51 15.24
N ASP A 513 12.97 -1.89 14.39
CA ASP A 513 13.64 -0.64 14.72
C ASP A 513 12.59 0.46 14.84
N GLY A 514 11.73 0.63 13.84
CA GLY A 514 10.63 1.61 13.86
C GLY A 514 9.74 1.50 15.11
N TRP A 515 9.48 0.27 15.58
CA TRP A 515 8.74 0.01 16.82
C TRP A 515 9.43 0.60 18.06
N LEU A 516 10.76 0.51 18.14
CA LEU A 516 11.53 1.10 19.23
C LEU A 516 11.37 2.62 19.21
N GLN A 517 11.63 3.28 18.08
CA GLN A 517 11.53 4.75 18.03
C GLN A 517 10.08 5.23 18.26
N PHE A 518 9.08 4.52 17.72
CA PHE A 518 7.67 4.82 17.99
C PHE A 518 7.35 4.74 19.49
N SER A 519 7.79 3.67 20.16
CA SER A 519 7.56 3.50 21.61
C SER A 519 8.21 4.59 22.47
N VAL A 520 9.31 5.17 21.98
CA VAL A 520 10.04 6.24 22.68
C VAL A 520 9.37 7.60 22.46
N MET A 521 8.82 7.84 21.27
CA MET A 521 8.17 9.12 20.91
C MET A 521 6.70 9.21 21.30
N ALA A 522 5.95 8.10 21.21
CA ALA A 522 4.52 8.03 21.52
C ALA A 522 4.28 7.95 23.04
N LYS A 523 4.47 9.09 23.72
CA LYS A 523 4.21 9.24 25.15
C LYS A 523 2.77 8.84 25.47
N ASP A 524 2.59 8.05 26.53
CA ASP A 524 1.29 7.63 27.06
C ASP A 524 0.40 6.81 26.09
N CYS A 525 1.00 6.20 25.06
CA CYS A 525 0.28 5.28 24.17
C CYS A 525 0.06 3.92 24.85
N ASP A 526 -1.20 3.49 24.94
CA ASP A 526 -1.54 2.15 25.41
C ASP A 526 -1.04 1.07 24.45
N LEU A 527 -0.59 -0.06 25.00
CA LEU A 527 -0.12 -1.21 24.21
C LEU A 527 -1.14 -1.66 23.14
N LYS A 528 -2.44 -1.61 23.45
CA LYS A 528 -3.51 -1.98 22.49
C LYS A 528 -3.55 -1.03 21.29
N HIS A 529 -3.44 0.28 21.55
CA HIS A 529 -3.42 1.31 20.52
C HIS A 529 -2.12 1.22 19.69
N ALA A 530 -0.98 0.99 20.34
CA ALA A 530 0.29 0.75 19.65
C ALA A 530 0.24 -0.46 18.71
N ILE A 531 -0.34 -1.59 19.16
CA ILE A 531 -0.52 -2.79 18.32
C ILE A 531 -1.42 -2.50 17.12
N GLN A 532 -2.52 -1.77 17.32
CA GLN A 532 -3.43 -1.41 16.23
C GLN A 532 -2.76 -0.51 15.18
N LEU A 533 -1.85 0.38 15.60
CA LEU A 533 -1.18 1.33 14.71
C LEU A 533 0.01 0.71 13.95
N CYS A 534 0.74 -0.21 14.58
CA CYS A 534 2.03 -0.68 14.05
C CYS A 534 2.00 -2.10 13.44
N ARG A 535 0.90 -2.85 13.58
CA ARG A 535 0.75 -4.20 13.00
C ARG A 535 -0.02 -4.22 11.66
N ASN A 536 -0.82 -3.18 11.41
CA ASN A 536 -1.60 -3.04 10.17
C ASN A 536 -0.72 -2.61 9.01
#